data_AF-A0A4Q3YV50-F1
#
_entry.id   AF-A0A4Q3YV50-F1
#
_cell.length_a   1.000
_cell.length_b   1.000
_cell.length_c   1.000
_cell.angle_alpha   90.00
_cell.angle_beta   90.00
_cell.angle_gamma   90.00
#
_symmetry.space_group_name_H-M   'P 1'
#
loop_
_entity.id
_entity.type
_entity.pdbx_description
1 polymer ?
#
loop_
_entity_poly.entity_id
_entity_poly.type
_entity_poly.pdbx_seq_one_letter_code
_entity_poly.pdbx_strand_id
1 'polypeptide(L)'
;MKVIEKAVHALVESGHCTHRSFEEFALQHNTSAKYLQRRIPQAYDILVAYLASMRVKRAEIRKSIVDERARKVVQSLISTGQKCSAYAIARSLSAARLSMACPVTRFAVNDELGRVRPLSQKMGIEK
;
A
#
# COMPACT_ATOMS: atom_id res chain seq x y z
N MET A 1 -8.79 31.63 -22.79
CA MET A 1 -9.36 30.65 -21.84
C MET A 1 -9.42 29.21 -22.35
N LYS A 2 -9.63 28.93 -23.65
CA LYS A 2 -9.74 27.56 -24.22
C LYS A 2 -8.49 26.65 -24.07
N VAL A 3 -7.31 27.22 -23.79
CA VAL A 3 -6.04 26.46 -23.71
C VAL A 3 -5.92 25.68 -22.40
N ILE A 4 -6.36 26.28 -21.29
CA ILE A 4 -6.29 25.66 -19.96
C ILE A 4 -7.27 24.49 -19.88
N GLU A 5 -8.49 24.65 -20.38
CA GLU A 5 -9.49 23.58 -20.46
C GLU A 5 -8.99 22.37 -21.26
N LYS A 6 -8.39 22.61 -22.45
CA LYS A 6 -7.80 21.52 -23.26
C LYS A 6 -6.61 20.85 -22.58
N ALA A 7 -5.74 21.61 -21.94
CA ALA A 7 -4.58 21.07 -21.23
C ALA A 7 -5.00 20.22 -20.03
N VAL A 8 -6.04 20.63 -19.30
CA VAL A 8 -6.63 19.85 -18.21
C VAL A 8 -7.26 18.56 -18.72
N HIS A 9 -8.03 18.62 -19.82
CA HIS A 9 -8.61 17.41 -20.44
C HIS A 9 -7.54 16.42 -20.89
N ALA A 10 -6.45 16.88 -21.51
CA ALA A 10 -5.34 16.00 -21.91
C ALA A 10 -4.61 15.38 -20.70
N LEU A 11 -4.46 16.11 -19.60
CA LEU A 11 -3.83 15.62 -18.37
C LEU A 11 -4.70 14.53 -17.71
N VAL A 12 -6.01 14.69 -17.78
CA VAL A 12 -7.00 13.69 -17.34
C VAL A 12 -7.00 12.45 -18.24
N GLU A 13 -7.06 12.64 -19.57
CA GLU A 13 -7.06 11.54 -20.55
C GLU A 13 -5.77 10.71 -20.51
N SER A 14 -4.63 11.35 -20.23
CA SER A 14 -3.35 10.66 -20.08
C SER A 14 -3.21 9.87 -18.77
N GLY A 15 -4.12 10.08 -17.80
CA GLY A 15 -4.10 9.37 -16.51
C GLY A 15 -2.91 9.72 -15.59
N HIS A 16 -2.15 10.79 -15.87
CA HIS A 16 -0.92 11.14 -15.15
C HIS A 16 -1.10 12.28 -14.12
N CYS A 17 -2.20 12.32 -13.35
CA CYS A 17 -2.43 13.38 -12.35
C CYS A 17 -1.91 13.04 -10.94
N THR A 18 -0.78 13.59 -10.51
CA THR A 18 -0.42 13.55 -9.08
C THR A 18 -0.94 14.78 -8.34
N HIS A 19 -1.08 14.73 -7.01
CA HIS A 19 -1.55 15.90 -6.24
C HIS A 19 -0.59 17.09 -6.38
N ARG A 20 0.71 16.82 -6.58
CA ARG A 20 1.72 17.82 -6.94
C ARG A 20 1.49 18.39 -8.33
N SER A 21 1.10 17.55 -9.30
CA SER A 21 0.87 18.02 -10.66
C SER A 21 -0.29 19.00 -10.79
N PHE A 22 -1.24 19.09 -9.86
CA PHE A 22 -2.34 20.06 -9.97
C PHE A 22 -1.93 21.47 -9.52
N GLU A 23 -1.20 21.58 -8.41
CA GLU A 23 -0.62 22.86 -7.98
C GLU A 23 0.49 23.29 -8.95
N GLU A 24 1.32 22.36 -9.41
CA GLU A 24 2.31 22.60 -10.46
C GLU A 24 1.65 22.99 -11.78
N PHE A 25 0.53 22.38 -12.17
CA PHE A 25 -0.22 22.76 -13.38
C PHE A 25 -0.85 24.14 -13.24
N ALA A 26 -1.41 24.45 -12.06
CA ALA A 26 -1.93 25.78 -11.78
C ALA A 26 -0.81 26.83 -11.88
N LEU A 27 0.36 26.56 -11.30
CA LEU A 27 1.56 27.39 -11.40
C LEU A 27 2.05 27.53 -12.85
N GLN A 28 2.17 26.43 -13.61
CA GLN A 28 2.59 26.42 -15.01
C GLN A 28 1.69 27.29 -15.91
N HIS A 29 0.41 27.35 -15.60
CA HIS A 29 -0.56 28.15 -16.35
C HIS A 29 -0.90 29.50 -15.70
N ASN A 30 -0.09 29.97 -14.74
CA ASN A 30 -0.31 31.23 -14.01
C ASN A 30 -1.77 31.38 -13.50
N THR A 31 -2.30 30.29 -12.96
CA THR A 31 -3.66 30.23 -12.41
C THR A 31 -3.64 29.68 -10.98
N SER A 32 -4.80 29.67 -10.33
CA SER A 32 -4.93 29.11 -8.98
C SER A 32 -5.76 27.84 -8.99
N ALA A 33 -5.43 26.91 -8.09
CA ALA A 33 -6.23 25.72 -7.83
C ALA A 33 -7.72 26.06 -7.61
N LYS A 34 -7.99 27.18 -6.91
CA LYS A 34 -9.35 27.69 -6.64
C LYS A 34 -10.07 28.20 -7.89
N TYR A 35 -9.33 28.76 -8.86
CA TYR A 35 -9.88 29.18 -10.14
C TYR A 35 -10.23 27.98 -11.01
N LEU A 36 -9.34 26.99 -11.10
CA LEU A 36 -9.58 25.73 -11.83
C LEU A 36 -10.79 24.97 -11.25
N GLN A 37 -10.88 24.88 -9.91
CA GLN A 37 -12.00 24.24 -9.21
C GLN A 37 -13.36 24.89 -9.54
N ARG A 38 -13.43 26.22 -9.62
CA ARG A 38 -14.69 26.95 -9.86
C ARG A 38 -15.10 27.02 -11.32
N ARG A 39 -14.14 27.08 -12.24
CA ARG A 39 -14.42 27.26 -13.67
C ARG A 39 -14.45 25.95 -14.46
N ILE A 40 -13.79 24.89 -13.96
CA ILE A 40 -13.71 23.59 -14.63
C ILE A 40 -14.03 22.46 -13.61
N PRO A 41 -15.25 22.42 -13.07
CA PRO A 41 -15.62 21.50 -11.98
C PRO A 41 -15.49 20.02 -12.38
N GLN A 42 -15.82 19.66 -13.62
CA GLN A 42 -15.71 18.28 -14.12
C GLN A 42 -14.28 17.74 -14.04
N ALA A 43 -13.29 18.58 -14.36
CA ALA A 43 -11.90 18.18 -14.26
C ALA A 43 -11.40 18.08 -12.81
N TYR A 44 -11.91 18.94 -11.93
CA TYR A 44 -11.63 18.84 -10.50
C TYR A 44 -12.18 17.53 -9.91
N ASP A 45 -13.41 17.14 -10.27
CA ASP A 45 -14.02 15.90 -9.79
C ASP A 45 -13.27 14.65 -10.28
N ILE A 46 -12.89 14.62 -11.56
CA ILE A 46 -12.09 13.51 -12.12
C ILE A 46 -10.72 13.43 -11.44
N LEU A 47 -10.10 14.57 -11.15
CA LEU A 47 -8.82 14.63 -10.44
C LEU A 47 -8.95 14.12 -9.00
N VAL A 48 -10.00 14.52 -8.27
CA VAL A 48 -10.28 14.05 -6.91
C VAL A 48 -10.51 12.54 -6.90
N ALA A 49 -11.30 12.01 -7.84
CA ALA A 49 -11.52 10.58 -7.99
C ALA A 49 -10.21 9.82 -8.29
N TYR A 50 -9.37 10.36 -9.17
CA TYR A 50 -8.06 9.79 -9.47
C TYR A 50 -7.14 9.76 -8.24
N LEU A 51 -7.06 10.86 -7.49
CA LEU A 51 -6.25 10.95 -6.26
C LEU A 51 -6.74 9.97 -5.18
N ALA A 52 -8.05 9.80 -5.04
CA ALA A 52 -8.62 8.80 -4.16
C ALA A 52 -8.21 7.38 -4.59
N SER A 53 -8.31 7.06 -5.89
CA SER A 53 -7.88 5.76 -6.43
C SER A 53 -6.39 5.50 -6.20
N MET A 54 -5.55 6.53 -6.33
CA MET A 54 -4.10 6.42 -6.12
C MET A 54 -3.73 6.26 -4.64
N ARG A 55 -4.49 6.88 -3.73
CA ARG A 55 -4.35 6.64 -2.28
C ARG A 55 -4.67 5.19 -1.94
N VAL A 56 -5.74 4.64 -2.50
CA VAL A 56 -6.12 3.22 -2.33
C VAL A 56 -5.01 2.31 -2.87
N LYS A 57 -4.57 2.50 -4.12
CA LYS A 57 -3.46 1.72 -4.71
C LYS A 57 -2.18 1.80 -3.89
N ARG A 58 -1.80 2.99 -3.42
CA ARG A 58 -0.62 3.16 -2.55
C ARG A 58 -0.80 2.45 -1.20
N ALA A 59 -2.00 2.49 -0.63
CA ALA A 59 -2.30 1.77 0.61
C ALA A 59 -2.24 0.26 0.41
N GLU A 60 -2.75 -0.25 -0.71
CA GLU A 60 -2.66 -1.66 -1.10
C GLU A 60 -1.20 -2.09 -1.31
N ILE A 61 -0.40 -1.30 -2.01
CA ILE A 61 1.04 -1.57 -2.19
C ILE A 61 1.77 -1.57 -0.85
N ARG A 62 1.48 -0.61 0.04
CA ARG A 62 2.06 -0.63 1.39
C ARG A 62 1.65 -1.87 2.18
N LYS A 63 0.38 -2.27 2.05
CA LYS A 63 -0.14 -3.50 2.67
C LYS A 63 0.57 -4.74 2.14
N SER A 64 0.76 -4.87 0.83
CA SER A 64 1.44 -6.03 0.24
C SER A 64 2.91 -6.11 0.66
N ILE A 65 3.62 -4.97 0.72
CA ILE A 65 5.01 -4.93 1.20
C ILE A 65 5.10 -5.38 2.67
N VAL A 66 4.19 -4.90 3.52
CA VAL A 66 4.15 -5.29 4.95
C VAL A 66 3.84 -6.78 5.10
N ASP A 67 2.84 -7.27 4.36
CA ASP A 67 2.45 -8.69 4.32
C ASP A 67 3.64 -9.57 3.92
N GLU A 68 4.28 -9.27 2.79
CA GLU A 68 5.41 -10.06 2.27
C GLU A 68 6.59 -10.07 3.24
N ARG A 69 6.93 -8.92 3.84
CA ARG A 69 8.00 -8.84 4.83
C ARG A 69 7.68 -9.67 6.08
N ALA A 70 6.44 -9.65 6.54
CA ALA A 70 6.01 -10.46 7.68
C ALA A 70 6.11 -11.97 7.38
N ARG A 71 5.69 -12.39 6.17
CA ARG A 71 5.84 -13.79 5.72
C ARG A 71 7.29 -14.23 5.69
N LYS A 72 8.18 -13.43 5.11
CA LYS A 72 9.62 -13.72 5.01
C LYS A 72 10.28 -13.90 6.38
N VAL A 73 9.89 -13.09 7.37
CA VAL A 73 10.38 -13.24 8.76
C VAL A 73 9.98 -14.60 9.34
N VAL A 74 8.72 -15.00 9.17
CA VAL A 74 8.23 -16.29 9.68
C VAL A 74 8.89 -17.46 8.95
N GLN A 75 9.02 -17.39 7.63
CA GLN A 75 9.71 -18.41 6.84
C GLN A 75 11.18 -18.58 7.26
N SER A 76 11.89 -17.47 7.51
CA SER A 76 13.28 -17.50 8.00
C SER A 76 13.40 -18.12 9.39
N LEU A 77 12.44 -17.84 10.29
CA LEU A 77 12.39 -18.47 11.61
C LEU A 77 12.15 -19.99 11.52
N ILE A 78 11.30 -20.43 10.59
CA ILE A 78 11.03 -21.85 10.36
C ILE A 78 12.25 -22.54 9.76
N SER A 79 12.87 -21.93 8.74
CA SER A 79 14.03 -22.52 8.04
C SER A 79 15.26 -22.66 8.95
N THR A 80 15.38 -21.81 9.96
CA THR A 80 16.48 -21.88 10.95
C THR A 80 16.26 -22.92 12.04
N GLY A 81 15.15 -23.69 11.99
CA GLY A 81 14.85 -24.74 12.96
C GLY A 81 14.54 -24.23 14.37
N GLN A 82 14.38 -22.92 14.54
CA GLN A 82 14.01 -22.33 15.82
C GLN A 82 12.56 -22.69 16.15
N LYS A 83 12.30 -23.05 17.41
CA LYS A 83 10.93 -23.20 17.91
C LYS A 83 10.18 -21.88 17.68
N CYS A 84 9.19 -21.93 16.81
CA CYS A 84 8.31 -20.80 16.45
C CYS A 84 7.35 -20.45 17.59
N SER A 85 7.91 -20.10 18.75
CA SER A 85 7.15 -19.57 19.88
C SER A 85 6.64 -18.17 19.55
N ALA A 86 5.51 -17.80 20.15
CA ALA A 86 4.94 -16.45 19.99
C ALA A 86 5.96 -15.34 20.32
N TYR A 87 6.84 -15.58 21.30
CA TYR A 87 7.88 -14.64 21.69
C TYR A 87 9.01 -14.51 20.66
N ALA A 88 9.45 -15.63 20.04
CA ALA A 88 10.47 -15.59 18.99
C ALA A 88 9.96 -14.83 17.75
N ILE A 89 8.71 -15.11 17.35
CA ILE A 89 8.05 -14.42 16.24
C ILE A 89 7.94 -12.91 16.52
N ALA A 90 7.48 -12.53 17.72
CA ALA A 90 7.36 -11.14 18.10
C ALA A 90 8.71 -10.40 18.02
N ARG A 91 9.79 -10.98 18.55
CA ARG A 91 11.13 -10.39 18.49
C ARG A 91 11.64 -10.20 17.06
N SER A 92 11.50 -11.20 16.20
CA SER A 92 11.96 -11.11 14.82
C SER A 92 11.14 -10.11 13.99
N LEU A 93 9.84 -10.00 14.25
CA LEU A 93 9.01 -8.96 13.63
C LEU A 93 9.44 -7.57 14.09
N SER A 94 9.70 -7.38 15.39
CA SER A 94 10.22 -6.11 15.90
C SER A 94 11.57 -5.74 15.29
N ALA A 95 12.48 -6.71 15.10
CA ALA A 95 13.74 -6.48 14.40
C ALA A 95 13.54 -6.04 12.94
N ALA A 96 12.50 -6.56 12.27
CA ALA A 96 12.09 -6.13 10.93
C ALA A 96 11.28 -4.81 10.90
N ARG A 97 11.12 -4.15 12.05
CA ARG A 97 10.26 -2.96 12.26
C ARG A 97 8.79 -3.20 11.91
N LEU A 98 8.32 -4.42 12.17
CA LEU A 98 6.92 -4.84 12.04
C LEU A 98 6.30 -5.04 13.42
N SER A 99 4.99 -4.79 13.53
CA SER A 99 4.24 -4.95 14.78
C SER A 99 3.12 -5.95 14.62
N MET A 100 2.95 -6.81 15.63
CA MET A 100 1.80 -7.73 15.76
C MET A 100 0.48 -7.01 16.06
N ALA A 101 0.53 -5.74 16.48
CA ALA A 101 -0.67 -4.90 16.61
C ALA A 101 -1.23 -4.47 15.25
N CYS A 102 -0.42 -4.50 14.18
CA CYS A 102 -0.89 -4.25 12.83
C CYS A 102 -1.69 -5.46 12.31
N PRO A 103 -2.95 -5.29 11.90
CA PRO A 103 -3.78 -6.40 11.41
C PRO A 103 -3.18 -7.14 10.21
N VAL A 104 -2.49 -6.42 9.33
CA VAL A 104 -1.85 -6.96 8.12
C VAL A 104 -0.74 -7.93 8.52
N THR A 105 0.17 -7.50 9.39
CA THR A 105 1.26 -8.33 9.90
C THR A 105 0.71 -9.57 10.62
N ARG A 106 -0.30 -9.38 11.49
CA ARG A 106 -0.91 -10.48 12.25
C ARG A 106 -1.52 -11.54 11.33
N PHE A 107 -2.22 -11.10 10.28
CA PHE A 107 -2.82 -12.00 9.30
C PHE A 107 -1.74 -12.78 8.52
N ALA A 108 -0.73 -12.08 8.00
CA ALA A 108 0.37 -12.68 7.25
C ALA A 108 1.11 -13.76 8.06
N VAL A 109 1.38 -13.47 9.33
CA VAL A 109 2.05 -14.40 10.27
C VAL A 109 1.19 -15.62 10.52
N ASN A 110 -0.10 -15.44 10.82
CA ASN A 110 -1.01 -16.55 11.09
C ASN A 110 -1.25 -17.42 9.85
N ASP A 111 -1.32 -16.83 8.66
CA ASP A 111 -1.45 -17.55 7.40
C ASP A 111 -0.22 -18.42 7.13
N GLU A 112 1.00 -17.90 7.32
CA GLU A 112 2.21 -18.72 7.14
C GLU A 112 2.38 -19.80 8.21
N LEU A 113 2.11 -19.49 9.48
CA LEU A 113 2.09 -20.53 10.51
C LEU A 113 1.03 -21.59 10.25
N GLY A 114 -0.13 -21.20 9.71
CA GLY A 114 -1.22 -22.08 9.31
C GLY A 114 -0.83 -23.01 8.16
N ARG A 115 0.02 -22.57 7.23
CA ARG A 115 0.59 -23.40 6.15
C ARG A 115 1.63 -24.40 6.64
N VAL A 116 2.28 -24.10 7.77
CA VAL A 116 3.37 -24.93 8.33
C VAL A 116 2.85 -25.97 9.33
N ARG A 117 1.75 -25.69 10.05
CA ARG A 117 1.07 -26.68 10.92
C ARG A 117 0.68 -28.01 10.24
N PRO A 118 0.16 -28.05 9.00
CA PRO A 118 -0.12 -29.32 8.34
C PRO A 118 1.15 -30.09 7.93
N LEU A 119 2.32 -29.44 7.89
CA LEU A 119 3.61 -30.13 7.66
C LEU A 119 4.13 -30.78 8.95
N SER A 120 3.95 -30.17 10.12
CA SER A 120 4.33 -30.79 11.40
C SER A 120 3.45 -32.00 11.76
N GLN A 121 2.15 -31.96 11.42
CA GLN A 121 1.25 -33.12 11.60
C GLN A 121 1.50 -34.25 10.60
N LYS A 122 1.92 -33.94 9.36
CA LYS A 122 2.32 -34.97 8.38
C LYS A 122 3.69 -35.59 8.65
N MET A 123 4.56 -34.90 9.39
CA MET A 123 5.91 -35.38 9.76
C MET A 123 5.95 -36.19 11.07
N GLY A 124 4.80 -36.50 11.68
CA GLY A 124 4.74 -37.39 12.85
C GLY A 124 5.45 -36.85 14.10
N ILE A 125 5.48 -35.52 14.29
CA ILE A 125 6.05 -34.91 15.51
C ILE A 125 4.91 -34.54 16.48
N GLU A 126 4.19 -35.55 16.97
CA GLU A 126 3.41 -35.54 18.22
C GLU A 126 3.36 -37.01 18.67
N LYS A 127 3.80 -37.46 19.85
CA LYS A 127 4.29 -36.89 21.11
C LYS A 127 5.49 -37.70 21.59
#